data_AF-A0A645EPU8-F1
#
_entry.id   AF-A0A645EPU8-F1
#
_cell.length_a   1.000
_cell.length_b   1.000
_cell.length_c   1.000
_cell.angle_alpha   90.00
_cell.angle_beta   90.00
_cell.angle_gamma   90.00
#
_symmetry.space_group_name_H-M   'P 1'
#
loop_
_entity.id
_entity.type
_entity.pdbx_description
1 polymer ?
#
loop_
_entity_poly.entity_id
_entity_poly.type
_entity_poly.pdbx_seq_one_letter_code
_entity_poly.pdbx_strand_id
1 'polypeptide(L)'
;MINWLKKYWYVPAGLILLSSSSVQSIVKKTIGIQETGGGSGFSNKAFEAEMKELGWQPWWSWCVLYAKYSWSHWLKGKERAKAMELLNANSQQTWSNFRKDTSGLFELSDKPKHVGAIAIWQGAVNKGTGHAGIVTKIPSDYKSFITWEGNYNNQVAKDITRYYNYTTANSEGLKLKGFINVKRLAK
;
A
#
# COMPACT_ATOMS: atom_id res chain seq x y z
N MET A 1 -54.52 30.24 -24.41
CA MET A 1 -54.08 29.19 -25.35
C MET A 1 -52.57 29.33 -25.52
N ILE A 2 -51.79 28.43 -24.92
CA ILE A 2 -50.97 27.39 -25.58
C ILE A 2 -49.74 28.04 -26.28
N ASN A 3 -48.54 28.07 -25.70
CA ASN A 3 -47.51 27.02 -25.49
C ASN A 3 -46.34 27.20 -26.50
N TRP A 4 -45.13 26.71 -26.14
CA TRP A 4 -43.83 26.76 -26.86
C TRP A 4 -42.99 28.03 -26.60
N LEU A 5 -41.78 28.01 -26.01
CA LEU A 5 -40.70 27.02 -25.93
C LEU A 5 -39.95 27.13 -24.58
N LYS A 6 -39.99 26.09 -23.74
CA LYS A 6 -38.93 25.83 -22.74
C LYS A 6 -37.92 24.87 -23.37
N LYS A 7 -36.77 25.40 -23.77
CA LYS A 7 -35.63 24.63 -24.28
C LYS A 7 -34.94 23.96 -23.10
N TYR A 8 -35.39 22.75 -22.75
CA TYR A 8 -34.71 21.89 -21.78
C TYR A 8 -33.40 21.40 -22.41
N TRP A 9 -32.27 21.88 -21.87
CA TRP A 9 -30.99 21.22 -22.09
C TRP A 9 -30.99 19.92 -21.30
N TYR A 10 -31.20 18.82 -22.03
CA TYR A 10 -30.96 17.48 -21.54
C TYR A 10 -29.44 17.32 -21.39
N VAL A 11 -28.93 17.43 -20.17
CA VAL A 11 -27.56 17.00 -19.86
C VAL A 11 -27.66 15.51 -19.52
N PRO A 12 -27.06 14.60 -20.31
CA PRO A 12 -27.10 13.18 -19.98
C PRO A 12 -26.47 12.96 -18.61
N ALA A 13 -27.26 12.43 -17.68
CA ALA A 13 -26.76 11.86 -16.43
C ALA A 13 -25.90 10.63 -16.79
N GLY A 14 -24.62 10.86 -17.06
CA GLY A 14 -23.79 9.78 -17.59
C GLY A 14 -22.35 10.16 -17.87
N LEU A 15 -21.73 11.01 -17.05
CA LEU A 15 -20.27 11.05 -16.97
C LEU A 15 -19.79 11.69 -15.67
N ILE A 16 -20.08 11.04 -14.55
CA ILE A 16 -19.23 11.20 -13.37
C ILE A 16 -17.93 10.46 -13.71
N LEU A 17 -16.96 11.18 -14.28
CA LEU A 17 -15.56 10.76 -14.37
C LEU A 17 -14.97 10.72 -12.95
N LEU A 18 -15.37 9.72 -12.17
CA LEU A 18 -14.60 9.29 -11.00
C LEU A 18 -13.34 8.60 -11.52
N SER A 19 -12.31 9.38 -11.89
CA SER A 19 -10.96 8.81 -11.97
C SER A 19 -10.48 8.56 -10.53
N SER A 20 -11.06 7.58 -9.84
CA SER A 20 -10.44 7.04 -8.65
C SER A 20 -9.18 6.32 -9.11
N SER A 21 -8.05 6.99 -9.07
CA SER A 21 -6.73 6.42 -9.35
C SER A 21 -6.60 5.09 -8.61
N SER A 22 -6.45 3.98 -9.34
CA SER A 22 -6.21 2.68 -8.71
C SER A 22 -4.91 2.72 -7.92
N VAL A 23 -4.76 1.91 -6.88
CA VAL A 23 -3.49 1.82 -6.13
C VAL A 23 -2.30 1.54 -7.07
N GLN A 24 -2.50 0.72 -8.10
CA GLN A 24 -1.50 0.45 -9.14
C GLN A 24 -1.08 1.71 -9.89
N SER A 25 -2.02 2.59 -10.24
CA SER A 25 -1.71 3.86 -10.91
C SER A 25 -0.89 4.81 -10.04
N ILE A 26 -1.12 4.77 -8.71
CA ILE A 26 -0.37 5.55 -7.73
C ILE A 26 1.05 5.01 -7.65
N VAL A 27 1.21 3.71 -7.40
CA VAL A 27 2.55 3.12 -7.27
C VAL A 27 3.32 3.15 -8.59
N LYS A 28 2.67 3.16 -9.76
CA LYS A 28 3.33 3.27 -11.09
C LYS A 28 4.17 4.52 -11.23
N LYS A 29 3.79 5.61 -10.55
CA LYS A 29 4.51 6.89 -10.58
C LYS A 29 5.82 6.85 -9.79
N THR A 30 6.02 5.85 -8.92
CA THR A 30 7.19 5.77 -8.06
C THR A 30 8.23 4.74 -8.54
N ILE A 31 7.97 4.05 -9.66
CA ILE A 31 8.90 3.05 -10.20
C ILE A 31 10.24 3.72 -10.53
N GLY A 32 11.34 3.07 -10.15
CA GLY A 32 12.70 3.54 -10.46
C GLY A 32 13.19 4.64 -9.53
N ILE A 33 12.39 5.06 -8.53
CA ILE A 33 12.90 5.90 -7.45
C ILE A 33 13.88 5.07 -6.62
N GLN A 34 15.09 5.61 -6.45
CA GLN A 34 16.20 4.99 -5.73
C GLN A 34 16.55 5.86 -4.53
N GLU A 35 17.03 5.24 -3.47
CA GLU A 35 17.70 5.97 -2.40
C GLU A 35 19.01 6.55 -2.91
N THR A 36 19.32 7.78 -2.49
CA THR A 36 20.58 8.45 -2.80
C THR A 36 21.50 8.45 -1.58
N GLY A 37 22.82 8.48 -1.83
CA GLY A 37 23.83 8.75 -0.81
C GLY A 37 23.70 7.88 0.44
N GLY A 38 23.50 6.57 0.25
CA GLY A 38 23.42 5.58 1.33
C GLY A 38 22.14 5.61 2.18
N GLY A 39 21.08 6.30 1.74
CA GLY A 39 19.84 6.48 2.52
C GLY A 39 19.65 7.91 3.04
N SER A 40 20.44 8.87 2.54
CA SER A 40 20.30 10.28 2.88
C SER A 40 19.13 10.98 2.18
N GLY A 41 18.56 10.37 1.13
CA GLY A 41 17.44 10.93 0.38
C GLY A 41 16.95 10.01 -0.72
N PHE A 42 16.18 10.56 -1.66
CA PHE A 42 15.68 9.85 -2.84
C PHE A 42 16.03 10.59 -4.13
N SER A 43 16.14 9.84 -5.24
CA SER A 43 16.43 10.38 -6.57
C SER A 43 15.33 11.32 -7.08
N ASN A 44 14.11 11.19 -6.55
CA ASN A 44 12.99 12.08 -6.83
C ASN A 44 12.67 12.95 -5.59
N LYS A 45 12.83 14.27 -5.73
CA LYS A 45 12.65 15.21 -4.62
C LYS A 45 11.20 15.44 -4.19
N ALA A 46 10.23 15.31 -5.09
CA ALA A 46 8.81 15.36 -4.71
C ALA A 46 8.44 14.15 -3.84
N PHE A 47 8.89 12.95 -4.23
CA PHE A 47 8.73 11.74 -3.43
C PHE A 47 9.44 11.84 -2.08
N GLU A 48 10.67 12.37 -2.05
CA GLU A 48 11.39 12.60 -0.79
C GLU A 48 10.62 13.53 0.16
N ALA A 49 10.04 14.62 -0.35
CA ALA A 49 9.23 15.54 0.45
C ALA A 49 8.00 14.84 1.04
N GLU A 50 7.24 14.11 0.21
CA GLU A 50 6.06 13.37 0.67
C GLU A 50 6.43 12.25 1.68
N MET A 51 7.55 11.55 1.48
CA MET A 51 8.02 10.54 2.44
C MET A 51 8.40 11.18 3.78
N LYS A 52 9.06 12.35 3.77
CA LYS A 52 9.37 13.12 4.99
C LYS A 52 8.10 13.55 5.72
N GLU A 53 7.07 14.02 5.01
CA GLU A 53 5.76 14.35 5.59
C GLU A 53 5.09 13.14 6.24
N LEU A 54 5.30 11.94 5.69
CA LEU A 54 4.81 10.68 6.26
C LEU A 54 5.67 10.15 7.42
N GLY A 55 6.72 10.88 7.79
CA GLY A 55 7.59 10.60 8.93
C GLY A 55 8.88 9.86 8.59
N TRP A 56 9.27 9.76 7.31
CA TRP A 56 10.57 9.21 6.95
C TRP A 56 11.70 10.13 7.41
N GLN A 57 12.77 9.52 7.90
CA GLN A 57 14.02 10.19 8.27
C GLN A 57 15.17 9.56 7.51
N PRO A 58 16.25 10.32 7.23
CA PRO A 58 17.46 9.77 6.63
C PRO A 58 17.92 8.49 7.35
N TRP A 59 18.39 7.51 6.57
CA TRP A 59 18.91 6.23 7.01
C TRP A 59 17.87 5.23 7.55
N TRP A 60 16.59 5.60 7.59
CA TRP A 60 15.53 4.67 7.98
C TRP A 60 15.11 3.78 6.82
N SER A 61 14.95 2.49 7.10
CA SER A 61 14.21 1.58 6.22
C SER A 61 12.80 2.12 5.99
N TRP A 62 12.36 2.08 4.74
CA TRP A 62 11.14 2.78 4.30
C TRP A 62 10.12 1.89 3.60
N CYS A 63 10.25 0.55 3.71
CA CYS A 63 9.30 -0.40 3.12
C CYS A 63 7.84 -0.16 3.59
N VAL A 64 7.61 0.05 4.88
CA VAL A 64 6.26 0.36 5.39
C VAL A 64 5.84 1.78 5.05
N LEU A 65 6.77 2.74 5.06
CA LEU A 65 6.47 4.12 4.68
C LEU A 65 6.08 4.22 3.20
N TYR A 66 6.62 3.36 2.34
CA TYR A 66 6.16 3.23 0.96
C TYR A 66 4.73 2.67 0.86
N ALA A 67 4.38 1.70 1.71
CA ALA A 67 2.99 1.24 1.82
C ALA A 67 2.07 2.35 2.35
N LYS A 68 2.53 3.13 3.33
CA LYS A 68 1.85 4.31 3.88
C LYS A 68 1.64 5.39 2.84
N TYR A 69 2.65 5.68 2.03
CA TYR A 69 2.57 6.55 0.87
C TYR A 69 1.47 6.08 -0.10
N SER A 70 1.50 4.80 -0.46
CA SER A 70 0.52 4.24 -1.39
C SER A 70 -0.91 4.38 -0.86
N TRP A 71 -1.13 4.08 0.42
CA TRP A 71 -2.44 4.22 1.06
C TRP A 71 -2.85 5.67 1.33
N SER A 72 -1.92 6.58 1.58
CA SER A 72 -2.23 8.01 1.80
C SER A 72 -2.82 8.67 0.55
N HIS A 73 -2.37 8.23 -0.64
CA HIS A 73 -2.87 8.69 -1.93
C HIS A 73 -4.14 7.95 -2.37
N TRP A 74 -4.24 6.65 -2.06
CA TRP A 74 -5.33 5.79 -2.52
C TRP A 74 -6.59 5.89 -1.65
N LEU A 75 -6.42 5.80 -0.33
CA LEU A 75 -7.54 5.83 0.61
C LEU A 75 -8.06 7.25 0.80
N LYS A 76 -9.31 7.38 1.24
CA LYS A 76 -9.97 8.65 1.56
C LYS A 76 -10.72 8.52 2.89
N GLY A 77 -11.18 9.65 3.44
CA GLY A 77 -12.03 9.69 4.61
C GLY A 77 -11.48 8.95 5.84
N LYS A 78 -12.35 8.22 6.53
CA LYS A 78 -12.04 7.52 7.79
C LYS A 78 -10.99 6.42 7.61
N GLU A 79 -11.00 5.69 6.49
CA GLU A 79 -9.98 4.67 6.23
C GLU A 79 -8.60 5.31 6.09
N ARG A 80 -8.48 6.41 5.33
CA ARG A 80 -7.19 7.11 5.23
C ARG A 80 -6.72 7.60 6.58
N ALA A 81 -7.58 8.29 7.33
CA ALA A 81 -7.22 8.86 8.61
C ALA A 81 -6.71 7.78 9.58
N LYS A 82 -7.47 6.69 9.75
CA LYS A 82 -7.08 5.59 10.63
C LYS A 82 -5.86 4.84 10.11
N ALA A 83 -5.72 4.63 8.80
CA ALA A 83 -4.50 4.04 8.24
C ALA A 83 -3.24 4.85 8.56
N MET A 84 -3.29 6.19 8.48
CA MET A 84 -2.13 7.05 8.74
C MET A 84 -1.70 7.04 10.21
N GLU A 85 -2.65 6.81 11.12
CA GLU A 85 -2.41 6.57 12.55
C GLU A 85 -1.75 5.21 12.80
N LEU A 86 -2.25 4.15 12.16
CA LEU A 86 -1.81 2.77 12.41
C LEU A 86 -0.48 2.42 11.72
N LEU A 87 -0.17 3.02 10.56
CA LEU A 87 1.05 2.75 9.80
C LEU A 87 2.26 3.48 10.37
N ASN A 88 3.20 2.69 10.89
CA ASN A 88 4.48 3.12 11.45
C ASN A 88 5.64 2.61 10.57
N ALA A 89 6.80 3.28 10.59
CA ALA A 89 7.98 2.86 9.83
C ALA A 89 8.42 1.40 10.10
N ASN A 90 8.16 0.87 11.31
CA ASN A 90 8.43 -0.53 11.65
C ASN A 90 7.27 -1.46 11.23
N SER A 91 7.60 -2.52 10.48
CA SER A 91 6.62 -3.50 9.95
C SER A 91 5.92 -4.30 11.04
N GLN A 92 6.63 -4.64 12.11
CA GLN A 92 6.09 -5.44 13.21
C GLN A 92 5.22 -4.61 14.14
N GLN A 93 5.60 -3.36 14.39
CA GLN A 93 4.75 -2.41 15.11
C GLN A 93 3.48 -2.11 14.31
N THR A 94 3.59 -1.89 13.00
CA THR A 94 2.43 -1.73 12.11
C THR A 94 1.47 -2.92 12.23
N TRP A 95 1.97 -4.15 12.13
CA TRP A 95 1.13 -5.34 12.31
C TRP A 95 0.44 -5.37 13.69
N SER A 96 1.19 -5.04 14.75
CA SER A 96 0.66 -4.97 16.12
C SER A 96 -0.45 -3.92 16.24
N ASN A 97 -0.28 -2.75 15.63
CA ASN A 97 -1.28 -1.68 15.59
C ASN A 97 -2.57 -2.15 14.92
N PHE A 98 -2.49 -2.74 13.73
CA PHE A 98 -3.68 -3.26 13.03
C PHE A 98 -4.33 -4.44 13.75
N ARG A 99 -3.58 -5.27 14.48
CA ARG A 99 -4.15 -6.34 15.31
C ARG A 99 -4.97 -5.79 16.48
N LYS A 100 -4.57 -4.63 17.02
CA LYS A 100 -5.26 -3.95 18.13
C LYS A 100 -6.36 -3.00 17.66
N ASP A 101 -6.46 -2.75 16.35
CA ASP A 101 -7.47 -1.85 15.80
C ASP A 101 -8.87 -2.45 15.97
N THR A 102 -9.76 -1.68 16.58
CA THR A 102 -11.17 -2.02 16.80
C THR A 102 -12.11 -1.21 15.91
N SER A 103 -11.59 -0.41 14.98
CA SER A 103 -12.40 0.46 14.11
C SER A 103 -13.34 -0.28 13.16
N GLY A 104 -13.05 -1.56 12.88
CA GLY A 104 -13.77 -2.37 11.89
C GLY A 104 -13.51 -1.96 10.44
N LEU A 105 -12.58 -1.03 10.18
CA LEU A 105 -12.23 -0.56 8.83
C LEU A 105 -11.26 -1.49 8.10
N PHE A 106 -10.47 -2.24 8.85
CA PHE A 106 -9.43 -3.12 8.34
C PHE A 106 -9.61 -4.54 8.85
N GLU A 107 -8.98 -5.47 8.17
CA GLU A 107 -8.92 -6.85 8.61
C GLU A 107 -7.56 -7.47 8.29
N LEU A 108 -7.10 -8.29 9.23
CA LEU A 108 -5.92 -9.14 9.06
C LEU A 108 -6.36 -10.48 8.48
N SER A 109 -5.56 -11.03 7.55
CA SER A 109 -5.84 -12.33 6.95
C SER A 109 -4.57 -13.04 6.49
N ASP A 110 -4.70 -14.34 6.24
CA ASP A 110 -3.63 -15.13 5.63
C ASP A 110 -3.56 -14.90 4.11
N LYS A 111 -4.63 -14.50 3.43
CA LYS A 111 -4.59 -14.21 1.98
C LYS A 111 -5.00 -12.77 1.69
N PRO A 112 -4.39 -12.08 0.71
CA PRO A 112 -4.86 -10.76 0.31
C PRO A 112 -6.25 -10.91 -0.30
N LYS A 113 -7.17 -10.04 0.11
CA LYS A 113 -8.54 -10.05 -0.38
C LYS A 113 -8.77 -9.07 -1.53
N HIS A 114 -7.84 -8.14 -1.73
CA HIS A 114 -7.89 -7.20 -2.84
C HIS A 114 -6.50 -6.70 -3.23
N VAL A 115 -6.37 -6.24 -4.48
CA VAL A 115 -5.23 -5.42 -4.91
C VAL A 115 -5.19 -4.15 -4.06
N GLY A 116 -4.01 -3.80 -3.55
CA GLY A 116 -3.79 -2.73 -2.59
C GLY A 116 -3.69 -3.19 -1.13
N ALA A 117 -3.92 -4.46 -0.81
CA ALA A 117 -3.60 -5.00 0.51
C ALA A 117 -2.10 -4.84 0.81
N ILE A 118 -1.75 -4.69 2.09
CA ILE A 118 -0.35 -4.65 2.52
C ILE A 118 0.05 -6.06 2.96
N ALA A 119 1.05 -6.64 2.31
CA ALA A 119 1.72 -7.83 2.82
C ALA A 119 2.74 -7.43 3.88
N ILE A 120 2.78 -8.15 5.01
CA ILE A 120 3.78 -7.97 6.06
C ILE A 120 4.59 -9.25 6.21
N TRP A 121 5.91 -9.11 6.19
CA TRP A 121 6.85 -10.18 6.53
C TRP A 121 7.56 -9.90 7.83
N GLN A 122 7.97 -10.95 8.53
CA GLN A 122 8.75 -10.90 9.76
C GLN A 122 10.14 -11.51 9.54
N GLY A 123 11.17 -10.91 10.13
CA GLY A 123 12.51 -11.48 10.18
C GLY A 123 12.52 -12.82 10.94
N ALA A 124 13.16 -13.83 10.35
CA ALA A 124 13.26 -15.15 10.97
C ALA A 124 14.20 -15.17 12.18
N VAL A 125 15.32 -14.44 12.10
CA VAL A 125 16.32 -14.32 13.18
C VAL A 125 15.88 -13.27 14.20
N ASN A 126 15.65 -12.04 13.75
CA ASN A 126 15.16 -10.97 14.61
C ASN A 126 13.67 -10.71 14.34
N LYS A 127 12.81 -11.17 15.27
CA LYS A 127 11.34 -11.05 15.15
C LYS A 127 10.83 -9.61 15.26
N GLY A 128 11.68 -8.65 15.68
CA GLY A 128 11.38 -7.22 15.74
C GLY A 128 11.60 -6.49 14.42
N THR A 129 12.24 -7.14 13.43
CA THR A 129 12.43 -6.62 12.08
C THR A 129 11.52 -7.34 11.08
N GLY A 130 11.46 -6.83 9.85
CA GLY A 130 10.67 -7.43 8.79
C GLY A 130 10.57 -6.50 7.58
N HIS A 131 9.63 -6.80 6.69
CA HIS A 131 9.42 -6.06 5.44
C HIS A 131 7.93 -5.85 5.18
N ALA A 132 7.60 -4.97 4.25
CA ALA A 132 6.24 -4.71 3.82
C ALA A 132 6.17 -4.38 2.33
N GLY A 133 5.05 -4.74 1.70
CA GLY A 133 4.84 -4.57 0.27
C GLY A 133 3.37 -4.37 -0.07
N ILE A 134 3.08 -3.60 -1.12
CA ILE A 134 1.71 -3.42 -1.61
C ILE A 134 1.41 -4.51 -2.64
N VAL A 135 0.34 -5.26 -2.41
CA VAL A 135 -0.14 -6.28 -3.37
C VAL A 135 -0.68 -5.59 -4.62
N THR A 136 -0.08 -5.86 -5.76
CA THR A 136 -0.48 -5.30 -7.07
C THR A 136 -1.13 -6.33 -7.97
N LYS A 137 -0.98 -7.64 -7.71
CA LYS A 137 -1.71 -8.69 -8.43
C LYS A 137 -1.97 -9.89 -7.53
N ILE A 138 -3.16 -10.47 -7.66
CA ILE A 138 -3.57 -11.71 -7.01
C ILE A 138 -3.94 -12.71 -8.13
N PRO A 139 -3.02 -13.61 -8.52
CA PRO A 139 -3.33 -14.72 -9.41
C PRO A 139 -4.48 -15.58 -8.89
N SER A 140 -5.31 -16.11 -9.80
CA SER A 140 -6.51 -16.91 -9.46
C SER A 140 -6.18 -18.25 -8.78
N ASP A 141 -4.97 -18.76 -8.96
CA ASP A 141 -4.53 -20.02 -8.36
C ASP A 141 -4.04 -19.87 -6.91
N TYR A 142 -3.87 -18.63 -6.43
CA TYR A 142 -3.33 -18.31 -5.11
C TYR A 142 -2.05 -19.06 -4.75
N LYS A 143 -1.20 -19.40 -5.73
CA LYS A 143 0.12 -20.00 -5.47
C LYS A 143 1.16 -18.95 -5.07
N SER A 144 1.01 -17.76 -5.62
CA SER A 144 1.85 -16.59 -5.36
C SER A 144 1.01 -15.33 -5.43
N PHE A 145 1.62 -14.20 -5.11
CA PHE A 145 1.07 -12.88 -5.32
C PHE A 145 2.18 -11.93 -5.78
N ILE A 146 1.81 -10.83 -6.41
CA ILE A 146 2.78 -9.84 -6.87
C ILE A 146 2.68 -8.61 -6.00
N THR A 147 3.84 -8.11 -5.57
CA THR A 147 3.97 -6.90 -4.78
C THR A 147 4.87 -5.88 -5.44
N TRP A 148 4.61 -4.62 -5.11
CA TRP A 148 5.55 -3.53 -5.32
C TRP A 148 6.01 -3.03 -3.96
N GLU A 149 7.32 -2.84 -3.83
CA GLU A 149 7.99 -2.78 -2.54
C GLU A 149 8.96 -1.62 -2.49
N GLY A 150 8.96 -0.89 -1.38
CA GLY A 150 9.94 0.15 -1.10
C GLY A 150 11.13 -0.43 -0.35
N ASN A 151 12.30 0.17 -0.50
CA ASN A 151 13.55 -0.27 0.15
C ASN A 151 13.96 -1.70 -0.22
N TYR A 152 13.47 -2.23 -1.34
CA TYR A 152 13.94 -3.49 -1.90
C TYR A 152 15.16 -3.20 -2.76
N ASN A 153 16.34 -3.64 -2.32
CA ASN A 153 17.62 -3.27 -2.92
C ASN A 153 17.79 -1.75 -3.08
N ASN A 154 17.42 -0.99 -2.04
CA ASN A 154 17.51 0.48 -1.97
C ASN A 154 16.70 1.23 -3.05
N GLN A 155 15.62 0.64 -3.56
CA GLN A 155 14.76 1.25 -4.57
C GLN A 155 13.29 0.84 -4.41
N VAL A 156 12.41 1.49 -5.17
CA VAL A 156 11.06 0.99 -5.43
C VAL A 156 11.15 -0.14 -6.45
N ALA A 157 10.98 -1.37 -5.98
CA ALA A 157 10.96 -2.54 -6.83
C ALA A 157 9.52 -2.88 -7.27
N LYS A 158 9.37 -3.19 -8.55
CA LYS A 158 8.09 -3.56 -9.16
C LYS A 158 8.05 -5.06 -9.41
N ASP A 159 6.83 -5.57 -9.49
CA ASP A 159 6.51 -6.92 -9.93
C ASP A 159 7.27 -8.04 -9.20
N ILE A 160 7.49 -7.84 -7.89
CA ILE A 160 8.13 -8.84 -7.04
C ILE A 160 7.15 -9.98 -6.79
N THR A 161 7.52 -11.18 -7.23
CA THR A 161 6.74 -12.39 -6.96
C THR A 161 7.03 -12.90 -5.56
N ARG A 162 5.98 -13.00 -4.74
CA ARG A 162 6.05 -13.46 -3.35
C ARG A 162 5.17 -14.70 -3.18
N TYR A 163 5.56 -15.54 -2.24
CA TYR A 163 4.90 -16.82 -1.96
C TYR A 163 4.30 -16.82 -0.56
N TYR A 164 3.25 -17.62 -0.37
CA TYR A 164 2.53 -17.77 0.90
C TYR A 164 3.29 -18.65 1.90
N ASN A 165 4.47 -18.20 2.34
CA ASN A 165 5.33 -18.95 3.24
C ASN A 165 5.30 -18.40 4.67
N TYR A 166 4.50 -19.01 5.55
CA TYR A 166 4.32 -18.57 6.95
C TYR A 166 5.29 -19.21 7.94
N THR A 167 5.83 -20.38 7.59
CA THR A 167 6.57 -21.25 8.50
C THR A 167 8.07 -21.17 8.27
N THR A 168 8.49 -21.05 7.01
CA THR A 168 9.89 -21.07 6.61
C THR A 168 10.31 -19.70 6.10
N ALA A 169 11.54 -19.30 6.42
CA ALA A 169 12.10 -18.07 5.85
C ALA A 169 12.39 -18.26 4.35
N ASN A 170 12.16 -17.23 3.56
CA ASN A 170 12.66 -17.16 2.18
C ASN A 170 14.18 -16.89 2.17
N SER A 171 14.76 -16.76 0.97
CA SER A 171 16.18 -16.43 0.78
C SER A 171 16.58 -15.06 1.37
N GLU A 172 15.63 -14.19 1.69
CA GLU A 172 15.85 -12.89 2.35
C GLU A 172 15.76 -13.01 3.88
N GLY A 173 15.61 -14.21 4.43
CA GLY A 173 15.45 -14.42 5.88
C GLY A 173 14.09 -13.95 6.41
N LEU A 174 13.09 -13.83 5.54
CA LEU A 174 11.77 -13.32 5.85
C LEU A 174 10.70 -14.42 5.75
N LYS A 175 9.78 -14.45 6.71
CA LYS A 175 8.56 -15.27 6.65
C LYS A 175 7.33 -14.37 6.55
N LEU A 176 6.33 -14.79 5.77
CA LEU A 176 5.09 -14.05 5.64
C LEU A 176 4.33 -14.10 6.97
N LYS A 177 3.87 -12.93 7.42
CA LYS A 177 3.05 -12.80 8.63
C LYS A 177 1.57 -12.76 8.31
N GLY A 178 1.23 -12.19 7.14
CA GLY A 178 -0.12 -12.11 6.61
C GLY A 178 -0.34 -10.78 5.90
N PHE A 179 -1.61 -10.41 5.75
CA PHE A 179 -2.05 -9.26 4.97
C PHE A 179 -2.92 -8.34 5.80
N ILE A 180 -2.78 -7.04 5.55
CA ILE A 180 -3.66 -5.99 6.05
C ILE A 180 -4.55 -5.56 4.90
N ASN A 181 -5.86 -5.75 5.05
CA ASN A 181 -6.85 -5.46 4.02
C ASN A 181 -7.78 -4.34 4.47
N VAL A 182 -8.31 -3.60 3.51
CA VAL A 182 -9.37 -2.62 3.68
C VAL A 182 -10.70 -3.36 3.56
N LYS A 183 -11.47 -3.42 4.65
CA LYS A 183 -12.63 -4.31 4.75
C LYS A 183 -13.69 -4.07 3.68
N ARG A 184 -13.95 -2.81 3.29
CA ARG A 184 -14.94 -2.50 2.23
C ARG A 184 -14.55 -2.99 0.84
N LEU A 185 -13.27 -3.32 0.64
CA LEU A 185 -12.72 -3.77 -0.64
C LEU A 185 -12.52 -5.28 -0.68
N ALA A 186 -12.57 -5.94 0.47
CA ALA A 186 -12.68 -7.38 0.56
C ALA A 186 -14.07 -7.80 0.08
N LYS A 187 -14.14 -8.28 -1.16
CA LYS A 187 -15.33 -8.92 -1.72
C LYS A 187 -15.22 -10.42 -1.56
#